data_AF-A0AA51L1C5-F1
#
_entry.id   AF-A0AA51L1C5-F1
#
_cell.length_a   1.000
_cell.length_b   1.000
_cell.length_c   1.000
_cell.angle_alpha   90.00
_cell.angle_beta   90.00
_cell.angle_gamma   90.00
#
_symmetry.space_group_name_H-M   'P 1'
#
loop_
_entity.id
_entity.type
_entity.pdbx_description
1 polymer ?
#
loop_
_entity_poly.entity_id
_entity_poly.type
_entity_poly.pdbx_seq_one_letter_code
_entity_poly.pdbx_strand_id
1 'polypeptide(L)'
;MKNKLIISIGLILVATMIFLYFSSAQKISEPNTVLNETEVIENVRILLKDQMKISRVEFFQNGVHPDLTVKNSNTNTIPKGKVVLIEGKIPEQTNHPINVEAAVKVFNFLRERKLPFEVVGIDVGVQRTGGFDRNWHIMLTSAEFNELSKKYKNSDNVEKKIVGEWIMTHHYEKWYKQ
;
A
#
# COMPACT_ATOMS: atom_id res chain seq x y z
N MET A 1 31.37 11.29 -42.29
CA MET A 1 30.92 10.02 -41.65
C MET A 1 31.26 9.93 -40.16
N LYS A 2 32.46 10.34 -39.71
CA LYS A 2 32.87 10.25 -38.29
C LYS A 2 31.93 10.95 -37.28
N ASN A 3 31.41 12.14 -37.61
CA ASN A 3 30.52 12.87 -36.68
C ASN A 3 29.16 12.18 -36.44
N LYS A 4 28.63 11.43 -37.43
CA LYS A 4 27.38 10.68 -37.25
C LYS A 4 27.57 9.49 -36.31
N LEU A 5 28.74 8.84 -36.35
CA LEU A 5 29.06 7.71 -35.47
C LEU A 5 29.19 8.14 -34.00
N ILE A 6 29.83 9.28 -33.74
CA ILE A 6 30.02 9.83 -32.39
C ILE A 6 28.68 10.23 -31.76
N ILE A 7 27.79 10.87 -32.52
CA ILE A 7 26.44 11.24 -32.06
C ILE A 7 25.61 10.00 -31.72
N SER A 8 25.67 8.95 -32.56
CA SER A 8 24.94 7.70 -32.30
C SER A 8 25.43 6.98 -31.04
N ILE A 9 26.75 6.94 -30.79
CA ILE A 9 27.31 6.33 -29.58
C ILE A 9 26.89 7.11 -28.32
N GLY A 10 26.92 8.45 -28.38
CA GLY A 10 26.47 9.30 -27.28
C GLY A 10 24.99 9.10 -26.91
N LEU A 11 24.11 8.98 -27.91
CA LEU A 11 22.69 8.71 -27.69
C LEU A 11 22.44 7.34 -27.04
N ILE A 12 23.18 6.31 -27.45
CA ILE A 12 23.07 4.97 -26.85
C ILE A 12 23.53 4.98 -25.39
N LEU A 13 24.61 5.70 -25.07
CA LEU A 13 25.10 5.86 -23.70
C LEU A 13 24.08 6.59 -22.81
N VAL A 14 23.47 7.66 -23.31
CA VAL A 14 22.42 8.38 -22.56
C VAL A 14 21.19 7.48 -22.35
N ALA A 15 20.73 6.77 -23.39
CA ALA A 15 19.60 5.86 -23.28
C ALA A 15 19.87 4.70 -22.30
N THR A 16 21.08 4.16 -22.28
CA THR A 16 21.46 3.08 -21.34
C THR A 16 21.61 3.58 -19.91
N MET A 17 22.18 4.77 -19.68
CA MET A 17 22.19 5.37 -18.34
C MET A 17 20.78 5.66 -17.83
N ILE A 18 19.91 6.19 -18.69
CA ILE A 18 18.50 6.41 -18.38
C ILE A 18 17.79 5.09 -18.06
N PHE A 19 18.01 4.05 -18.87
CA PHE A 19 17.44 2.71 -18.65
C PHE A 19 17.93 2.09 -17.33
N LEU A 20 19.22 2.19 -17.01
CA LEU A 20 19.79 1.69 -15.75
C LEU A 20 19.29 2.50 -14.54
N TYR A 21 19.13 3.82 -14.68
CA TYR A 21 18.54 4.67 -13.64
C TYR A 21 17.07 4.29 -13.38
N PHE A 22 16.26 4.13 -14.43
CA PHE A 22 14.87 3.68 -14.28
C PHE A 22 14.75 2.24 -13.77
N SER A 23 15.68 1.35 -14.13
CA SER A 23 15.67 -0.04 -13.67
C SER A 23 16.10 -0.18 -12.21
N SER A 24 17.08 0.62 -11.77
CA SER A 24 17.51 0.64 -10.36
C SER A 24 16.51 1.34 -9.44
N ALA A 25 15.78 2.34 -9.94
CA ALA A 25 14.71 3.03 -9.21
C ALA A 25 13.44 2.18 -9.00
N GLN A 26 13.32 0.99 -9.61
CA GLN A 26 12.14 0.13 -9.52
C GLN A 26 12.32 -1.07 -8.57
N LYS A 27 13.38 -1.12 -7.74
CA LYS A 27 13.58 -2.23 -6.81
C LYS A 27 12.95 -1.91 -5.45
N ILE A 28 12.14 -2.83 -4.96
CA ILE A 28 11.62 -2.79 -3.58
C ILE A 28 12.80 -2.97 -2.61
N SER A 29 12.89 -2.10 -1.60
CA SER A 29 13.90 -2.12 -0.55
C SER A 29 13.88 -3.45 0.20
N GLU A 30 15.07 -3.95 0.56
CA GLU A 30 15.24 -5.25 1.21
C GLU A 30 14.74 -5.24 2.67
N PRO A 31 14.47 -6.41 3.28
CA PRO A 31 14.17 -6.49 4.70
C PRO A 31 15.28 -5.87 5.57
N ASN A 32 14.90 -5.34 6.72
CA ASN A 32 15.73 -4.65 7.71
C ASN A 32 16.35 -3.30 7.26
N THR A 33 16.07 -2.83 6.05
CA THR A 33 16.43 -1.47 5.62
C THR A 33 15.69 -0.42 6.45
N VAL A 34 16.36 0.69 6.76
CA VAL A 34 15.74 1.88 7.36
C VAL A 34 15.10 2.69 6.26
N LEU A 35 13.80 2.97 6.37
CA LEU A 35 13.06 3.74 5.36
C LEU A 35 12.49 5.02 5.95
N ASN A 36 12.65 6.12 5.22
CA ASN A 36 11.89 7.35 5.42
C ASN A 36 10.55 7.30 4.66
N GLU A 37 9.71 8.33 4.82
CA GLU A 37 8.37 8.37 4.20
C GLU A 37 8.40 8.35 2.68
N THR A 38 9.32 9.09 2.06
CA THR A 38 9.48 9.13 0.61
C THR A 38 9.82 7.76 0.06
N GLU A 39 10.75 7.05 0.71
CA GLU A 39 11.13 5.69 0.32
C GLU A 39 9.96 4.72 0.50
N VAL A 40 9.19 4.84 1.58
CA VAL A 40 7.97 4.02 1.75
C VAL A 40 6.96 4.29 0.64
N ILE A 41 6.71 5.56 0.29
CA ILE A 41 5.79 5.95 -0.78
C ILE A 41 6.18 5.30 -2.12
N GLU A 42 7.46 5.39 -2.48
CA GLU A 42 7.98 4.80 -3.72
C GLU A 42 7.85 3.27 -3.71
N ASN A 43 8.24 2.63 -2.60
CA ASN A 43 8.12 1.18 -2.45
C ASN A 43 6.68 0.70 -2.52
N VAL A 44 5.73 1.39 -1.88
CA VAL A 44 4.30 1.05 -1.93
C VAL A 44 3.77 1.15 -3.36
N ARG A 45 4.17 2.19 -4.11
CA ARG A 45 3.81 2.33 -5.52
C ARG A 45 4.30 1.15 -6.37
N ILE A 46 5.52 0.69 -6.14
CA ILE A 46 6.08 -0.47 -6.84
C ILE A 46 5.38 -1.76 -6.38
N LEU A 47 5.16 -1.92 -5.08
CA LEU A 47 4.58 -3.11 -4.46
C LEU A 47 3.16 -3.41 -4.97
N LEU A 48 2.37 -2.37 -5.21
CA LEU A 48 0.96 -2.47 -5.58
C LEU A 48 0.68 -2.20 -7.06
N LYS A 49 1.71 -1.97 -7.88
CA LYS A 49 1.58 -1.56 -9.29
C LYS A 49 0.70 -2.50 -10.13
N ASP A 50 0.73 -3.80 -9.81
CA ASP A 50 0.00 -4.84 -10.55
C ASP A 50 -1.44 -5.02 -10.02
N GLN A 51 -1.77 -4.46 -8.84
CA GLN A 51 -3.10 -4.56 -8.22
C GLN A 51 -3.97 -3.33 -8.50
N MET A 52 -3.37 -2.14 -8.57
CA MET A 52 -4.10 -0.89 -8.77
C MET A 52 -3.19 0.20 -9.35
N LYS A 53 -3.78 1.09 -10.16
CA LYS A 53 -3.11 2.32 -10.60
C LYS A 53 -3.19 3.35 -9.48
N ILE A 54 -2.14 3.41 -8.67
CA ILE A 54 -2.04 4.36 -7.55
C ILE A 54 -2.03 5.80 -8.06
N SER A 55 -2.94 6.62 -7.53
CA SER A 55 -2.95 8.07 -7.73
C SER A 55 -2.29 8.82 -6.58
N ARG A 56 -2.34 8.28 -5.36
CA ARG A 56 -1.88 8.97 -4.15
C ARG A 56 -1.38 7.99 -3.10
N VAL A 57 -0.26 8.32 -2.45
CA VAL A 57 0.21 7.67 -1.21
C VAL A 57 0.70 8.78 -0.29
N GLU A 58 0.13 8.88 0.91
CA GLU A 58 0.41 9.97 1.85
C GLU A 58 0.46 9.45 3.29
N PHE A 59 1.22 10.16 4.13
CA PHE A 59 1.25 9.91 5.57
C PHE A 59 0.51 11.01 6.30
N PHE A 60 -0.41 10.61 7.18
CA PHE A 60 -1.11 11.52 8.08
C PHE A 60 -0.78 11.17 9.52
N GLN A 61 -0.55 12.19 10.35
CA GLN A 61 -0.49 11.96 11.78
C GLN A 61 -1.89 11.58 12.29
N ASN A 62 -1.96 10.50 13.07
CA ASN A 62 -3.23 10.02 13.60
C ASN A 62 -3.90 11.08 14.48
N GLY A 63 -5.21 11.28 14.29
CA GLY A 63 -5.99 12.31 14.98
C GLY A 63 -6.00 13.69 14.32
N VAL A 64 -5.22 13.92 13.24
CA VAL A 64 -5.26 15.19 12.49
C VAL A 64 -6.45 15.23 11.51
N HIS A 65 -6.75 14.11 10.85
CA HIS A 65 -7.88 13.98 9.95
C HIS A 65 -8.95 13.07 10.57
N PRO A 66 -10.19 13.54 10.76
CA PRO A 66 -11.25 12.75 11.38
C PRO A 66 -11.48 11.39 10.70
N ASP A 67 -11.48 11.38 9.37
CA ASP A 67 -11.74 10.17 8.57
C ASP A 67 -10.60 9.14 8.61
N LEU A 68 -9.40 9.57 9.00
CA LEU A 68 -8.22 8.72 9.16
C LEU A 68 -7.85 8.49 10.63
N THR A 69 -8.75 8.85 11.57
CA THR A 69 -8.45 8.73 12.99
C THR A 69 -8.73 7.31 13.48
N VAL A 70 -7.67 6.58 13.79
CA VAL A 70 -7.76 5.30 14.52
C VAL A 70 -7.99 5.60 16.01
N LYS A 71 -8.92 4.91 16.65
CA LYS A 71 -9.18 4.97 18.10
C LYS A 71 -8.91 3.62 18.74
N ASN A 72 -8.45 3.61 19.98
CA ASN A 72 -8.37 2.37 20.74
C ASN A 72 -9.80 1.93 21.13
N SER A 73 -10.15 0.67 20.89
CA SER A 73 -11.48 0.12 21.22
C SER A 73 -11.77 0.11 22.71
N ASN A 74 -10.74 0.04 23.56
CA ASN A 74 -10.87 -0.07 25.01
C ASN A 74 -10.78 1.26 25.76
N THR A 75 -10.23 2.29 25.12
CA THR A 75 -10.09 3.64 25.68
C THR A 75 -10.29 4.64 24.55
N ASN A 76 -11.13 5.68 24.71
CA ASN A 76 -11.35 6.73 23.69
C ASN A 76 -10.10 7.57 23.35
N THR A 77 -8.91 7.09 23.69
CA THR A 77 -7.60 7.65 23.39
C THR A 77 -7.18 7.36 21.94
N ILE A 78 -6.64 8.39 21.29
CA ILE A 78 -6.06 8.31 19.96
C ILE A 78 -4.60 7.80 20.10
N PRO A 79 -4.23 6.64 19.50
CA PRO A 79 -2.86 6.17 19.50
C PRO A 79 -1.94 7.15 18.76
N LYS A 80 -0.71 7.31 19.27
CA LYS A 80 0.32 8.12 18.63
C LYS A 80 0.91 7.33 17.46
N GLY A 81 1.01 7.93 16.28
CA GLY A 81 1.59 7.31 15.10
C GLY A 81 1.07 7.91 13.81
N LYS A 82 1.35 7.25 12.68
CA LYS A 82 0.95 7.69 11.34
C LYS A 82 0.02 6.68 10.67
N VAL A 83 -0.87 7.21 9.86
CA VAL A 83 -1.74 6.44 8.97
C VAL A 83 -1.24 6.61 7.54
N VAL A 84 -1.10 5.50 6.82
CA VAL A 84 -0.74 5.49 5.40
C VAL A 84 -2.03 5.51 4.60
N LEU A 85 -2.30 6.59 3.89
CA LEU A 85 -3.39 6.65 2.90
C LEU A 85 -2.87 6.18 1.56
N ILE A 86 -3.59 5.26 0.93
CA ILE A 86 -3.30 4.75 -0.42
C ILE A 86 -4.57 4.88 -1.25
N GLU A 87 -4.51 5.65 -2.33
CA GLU A 87 -5.61 5.77 -3.26
C GLU A 87 -5.20 5.38 -4.67
N GLY A 88 -6.12 4.74 -5.38
CA GLY A 88 -5.92 4.44 -6.78
C GLY A 88 -7.14 3.87 -7.46
N LYS A 89 -6.94 3.46 -8.71
CA LYS A 89 -7.98 2.95 -9.59
C LYS A 89 -7.72 1.51 -9.95
N ILE A 90 -8.78 0.69 -9.95
CA ILE A 90 -8.71 -0.69 -10.44
C ILE A 90 -9.36 -0.78 -11.84
N PRO A 91 -8.75 -1.51 -12.79
CA PRO A 91 -9.18 -1.49 -14.18
C PRO A 91 -10.53 -2.18 -14.44
N GLU A 92 -10.99 -3.09 -13.56
CA GLU A 92 -12.19 -3.89 -13.76
C GLU A 92 -13.16 -3.81 -12.56
N GLN A 93 -14.46 -3.99 -12.83
CA GLN A 93 -15.43 -4.29 -11.77
C GLN A 93 -15.19 -5.71 -11.27
N THR A 94 -14.44 -5.82 -10.18
CA THR A 94 -14.23 -7.10 -9.51
C THR A 94 -14.90 -7.12 -8.14
N ASN A 95 -15.45 -8.28 -7.78
CA ASN A 95 -15.90 -8.56 -6.41
C ASN A 95 -14.74 -8.86 -5.45
N HIS A 96 -13.51 -8.73 -5.95
CA HIS A 96 -12.29 -9.00 -5.22
C HIS A 96 -11.95 -7.88 -4.23
N PRO A 97 -11.59 -8.20 -2.97
CA PRO A 97 -11.29 -7.25 -1.91
C PRO A 97 -9.88 -6.63 -2.05
N ILE A 98 -9.59 -6.01 -3.20
CA ILE A 98 -8.25 -5.50 -3.55
C ILE A 98 -7.68 -4.54 -2.50
N ASN A 99 -8.52 -3.66 -1.95
CA ASN A 99 -8.14 -2.71 -0.91
C ASN A 99 -7.67 -3.40 0.38
N VAL A 100 -8.36 -4.45 0.83
CA VAL A 100 -7.96 -5.24 2.01
C VAL A 100 -6.64 -5.98 1.74
N GLU A 101 -6.51 -6.61 0.57
CA GLU A 101 -5.27 -7.28 0.17
C GLU A 101 -4.08 -6.33 0.09
N ALA A 102 -4.28 -5.15 -0.49
CA ALA A 102 -3.26 -4.11 -0.56
C ALA A 102 -2.83 -3.67 0.84
N ALA A 103 -3.77 -3.46 1.77
CA ALA A 103 -3.44 -3.10 3.15
C ALA A 103 -2.61 -4.18 3.85
N VAL A 104 -3.00 -5.46 3.74
CA VAL A 104 -2.26 -6.59 4.31
C VAL A 104 -0.86 -6.68 3.72
N LYS A 105 -0.74 -6.53 2.39
CA LYS A 105 0.55 -6.59 1.69
C LYS A 105 1.49 -5.46 2.11
N VAL A 106 0.97 -4.24 2.27
CA VAL A 106 1.76 -3.10 2.73
C VAL A 106 2.18 -3.28 4.19
N PHE A 107 1.30 -3.77 5.08
CA PHE A 107 1.70 -4.09 6.45
C PHE A 107 2.80 -5.15 6.50
N ASN A 108 2.69 -6.23 5.73
CA ASN A 108 3.75 -7.24 5.65
C ASN A 108 5.06 -6.65 5.15
N PHE A 109 5.01 -5.80 4.11
CA PHE A 109 6.18 -5.07 3.66
C PHE A 109 6.80 -4.23 4.78
N LEU A 110 6.02 -3.39 5.45
CA LEU A 110 6.50 -2.47 6.49
C LEU A 110 7.00 -3.18 7.75
N ARG A 111 6.40 -4.32 8.15
CA ARG A 111 6.81 -5.06 9.36
C ARG A 111 8.24 -5.59 9.31
N GLU A 112 8.73 -5.81 8.11
CA GLU A 112 10.07 -6.30 7.84
C GLU A 112 11.10 -5.16 7.69
N ARG A 113 10.70 -3.89 7.80
CA ARG A 113 11.59 -2.73 7.67
C ARG A 113 11.65 -1.92 8.96
N LYS A 114 12.69 -1.11 9.10
CA LYS A 114 12.89 -0.22 10.25
C LYS A 114 12.36 1.16 9.89
N LEU A 115 11.33 1.61 10.60
CA LEU A 115 10.72 2.93 10.40
C LEU A 115 11.04 3.82 11.61
N PRO A 116 11.37 5.11 11.40
CA PRO A 116 11.56 6.07 12.50
C PRO A 116 10.24 6.54 13.12
N PHE A 117 9.11 5.95 12.71
CA PHE A 117 7.76 6.26 13.16
C PHE A 117 6.93 4.97 13.24
N GLU A 118 5.87 5.01 14.06
CA GLU A 118 4.89 3.93 14.13
C GLU A 118 3.80 4.11 13.06
N VAL A 119 3.47 3.04 12.35
CA VAL A 119 2.31 2.99 11.45
C VAL A 119 1.15 2.34 12.21
N VAL A 120 0.11 3.11 12.49
CA VAL A 120 -1.05 2.68 13.29
C VAL A 120 -2.23 2.20 12.43
N GLY A 121 -2.22 2.54 11.15
CA GLY A 121 -3.25 2.13 10.20
C GLY A 121 -2.82 2.31 8.75
N ILE A 122 -3.43 1.52 7.88
CA ILE A 122 -3.33 1.66 6.43
C ILE A 122 -4.75 1.81 5.90
N ASP A 123 -5.02 2.98 5.33
CA ASP A 123 -6.26 3.28 4.62
C ASP A 123 -6.05 3.03 3.12
N VAL A 124 -6.91 2.21 2.53
CA VAL A 124 -6.86 1.94 1.09
C VAL A 124 -8.19 2.27 0.43
N GLY A 125 -8.18 3.36 -0.34
CA GLY A 125 -9.27 3.80 -1.19
C GLY A 125 -9.12 3.30 -2.62
N VAL A 126 -10.12 2.56 -3.12
CA VAL A 126 -10.15 2.13 -4.53
C VAL A 126 -11.32 2.76 -5.27
N GLN A 127 -11.02 3.40 -6.40
CA GLN A 127 -11.99 3.83 -7.40
C GLN A 127 -12.18 2.72 -8.44
N ARG A 128 -13.43 2.39 -8.76
CA ARG A 128 -13.77 1.39 -9.77
C ARG A 128 -14.34 2.03 -11.01
N THR A 129 -13.94 1.55 -12.17
CA THR A 129 -14.48 2.01 -13.45
C THR A 129 -15.96 1.60 -13.58
N GLY A 130 -16.85 2.56 -13.85
CA GLY A 130 -18.27 2.28 -14.15
C GLY A 130 -19.26 2.37 -12.97
N GLY A 131 -18.83 2.80 -11.77
CA GLY A 131 -19.73 3.17 -10.67
C GLY A 131 -19.82 4.69 -10.50
N PHE A 132 -20.98 5.20 -10.08
CA PHE A 132 -21.14 6.59 -9.65
C PHE A 132 -20.35 6.81 -8.35
N ASP A 133 -19.23 7.53 -8.44
CA ASP A 133 -18.52 8.24 -7.36
C ASP A 133 -18.57 7.64 -5.95
N ARG A 134 -18.04 6.44 -5.76
CA ARG A 134 -17.66 5.99 -4.41
C ARG A 134 -16.26 5.44 -4.46
N ASN A 135 -15.30 6.17 -3.87
CA ASN A 135 -14.05 5.56 -3.44
C ASN A 135 -14.38 4.66 -2.26
N TRP A 136 -14.01 3.39 -2.36
CA TRP A 136 -14.27 2.41 -1.30
C TRP A 136 -13.05 2.33 -0.42
N HIS A 137 -13.13 2.99 0.73
CA HIS A 137 -12.07 3.00 1.72
C HIS A 137 -12.25 1.83 2.69
N ILE A 138 -11.14 1.21 3.02
CA ILE A 138 -11.01 0.35 4.20
C ILE A 138 -9.84 0.85 5.02
N MET A 139 -9.97 0.74 6.33
CA MET A 139 -8.89 0.98 7.27
C MET A 139 -8.55 -0.36 7.92
N LEU A 140 -7.33 -0.85 7.70
CA LEU A 140 -6.78 -1.94 8.50
C LEU A 140 -5.84 -1.32 9.53
N THR A 141 -6.12 -1.52 10.82
CA THR A 141 -5.27 -1.01 11.90
C THR A 141 -4.10 -1.95 12.19
N SER A 142 -3.02 -1.42 12.76
CA SER A 142 -1.87 -2.24 13.17
C SER A 142 -2.25 -3.28 14.24
N ALA A 143 -3.19 -2.95 15.12
CA ALA A 143 -3.70 -3.85 16.15
C ALA A 143 -4.43 -5.06 15.54
N GLU A 144 -5.39 -4.82 14.65
CA GLU A 144 -6.12 -5.88 13.93
C GLU A 144 -5.17 -6.76 13.13
N PHE A 145 -4.27 -6.14 12.37
CA PHE A 145 -3.30 -6.88 11.56
C PHE A 145 -2.39 -7.76 12.43
N ASN A 146 -1.93 -7.27 13.58
CA ASN A 146 -1.08 -8.04 14.48
C ASN A 146 -1.85 -9.19 15.17
N GLU A 147 -3.10 -8.95 15.57
CA GLU A 147 -3.98 -9.99 16.12
C GLU A 147 -4.21 -11.11 15.09
N LEU A 148 -4.61 -10.75 13.88
CA LEU A 148 -4.88 -11.71 12.79
C LEU A 148 -3.58 -12.44 12.37
N SER A 149 -2.46 -11.72 12.27
CA SER A 149 -1.14 -12.33 12.00
C SER A 149 -0.77 -13.37 13.05
N LYS A 150 -0.99 -13.07 14.34
CA LYS A 150 -0.71 -14.01 15.44
C LYS A 150 -1.64 -15.22 15.39
N LYS A 151 -2.92 -15.01 15.07
CA LYS A 151 -3.93 -16.06 14.93
C LYS A 151 -3.59 -17.05 13.81
N TYR A 152 -3.16 -16.55 12.65
CA TYR A 152 -2.92 -17.38 11.46
C TYR A 152 -1.45 -17.74 11.21
N LYS A 153 -0.53 -17.47 12.15
CA LYS A 153 0.93 -17.67 11.96
C LYS A 153 1.36 -19.05 11.44
N ASN A 154 0.58 -20.09 11.71
CA ASN A 154 0.86 -21.48 11.33
C ASN A 154 -0.01 -21.98 10.16
N SER A 155 -0.73 -21.08 9.48
CA SER A 155 -1.61 -21.45 8.36
C SER A 155 -0.86 -21.45 7.03
N ASP A 156 -1.19 -22.42 6.18
CA ASP A 156 -0.82 -22.40 4.77
C ASP A 156 -1.55 -21.23 4.09
N ASN A 157 -0.82 -20.14 3.81
CA ASN A 157 -1.32 -18.86 3.31
C ASN A 157 -1.98 -17.94 4.35
N VAL A 158 -1.13 -17.39 5.24
CA VAL A 158 -1.48 -16.41 6.28
C VAL A 158 -2.23 -15.20 5.71
N GLU A 159 -1.75 -14.61 4.61
CA GLU A 159 -2.35 -13.39 4.03
C GLU A 159 -3.80 -13.60 3.62
N LYS A 160 -4.09 -14.70 2.92
CA LYS A 160 -5.46 -15.03 2.50
C LYS A 160 -6.39 -15.24 3.70
N LYS A 161 -5.88 -15.79 4.80
CA LYS A 161 -6.66 -15.97 6.04
C LYS A 161 -6.95 -14.64 6.73
N ILE A 162 -5.97 -13.74 6.81
CA ILE A 162 -6.16 -12.38 7.35
C ILE A 162 -7.23 -11.64 6.53
N VAL A 163 -7.10 -11.63 5.20
CA VAL A 163 -8.05 -10.97 4.29
C VAL A 163 -9.47 -11.52 4.49
N GLY A 164 -9.63 -12.85 4.47
CA GLY A 164 -10.93 -13.50 4.64
C GLY A 164 -11.59 -13.18 5.99
N GLU A 165 -10.84 -13.26 7.09
CA GLU A 165 -11.36 -12.98 8.42
C GLU A 165 -11.77 -11.50 8.58
N TRP A 166 -10.96 -10.58 8.03
CA TRP A 166 -11.25 -9.16 8.10
C TRP A 166 -12.56 -8.81 7.37
N ILE A 167 -12.76 -9.39 6.18
CA ILE A 167 -13.98 -9.25 5.37
C ILE A 167 -15.22 -9.73 6.13
N MET A 168 -15.12 -10.89 6.79
CA MET A 168 -16.22 -11.48 7.56
C MET A 168 -16.58 -10.61 8.77
N THR A 169 -15.57 -10.13 9.50
CA THR A 169 -15.75 -9.30 10.70
C THR A 169 -16.38 -7.95 10.39
N HIS A 170 -15.97 -7.31 9.28
CA HIS A 170 -16.42 -5.97 8.91
C HIS A 170 -17.65 -5.96 7.99
N HIS A 171 -18.28 -7.12 7.78
CA HIS A 171 -19.41 -7.29 6.87
C HIS A 171 -19.17 -6.65 5.49
N TYR A 172 -17.96 -6.81 4.96
CA TYR A 172 -17.51 -6.15 3.74
C TYR A 172 -18.43 -6.46 2.54
N GLU A 173 -19.06 -7.65 2.50
CA GLU A 173 -20.06 -8.03 1.50
C GLU A 173 -21.39 -7.24 1.56
N LYS A 174 -21.79 -6.70 2.72
CA LYS A 174 -23.03 -5.90 2.82
C LYS A 174 -22.92 -4.56 2.11
N TRP A 175 -21.70 -4.03 1.98
CA TRP A 175 -21.44 -2.84 1.20
C TRP A 175 -21.58 -3.12 -0.30
N TYR A 176 -21.33 -4.35 -0.76
CA TYR A 176 -21.34 -4.77 -2.16
C TYR A 176 -22.73 -4.95 -2.80
N LYS A 177 -23.80 -5.08 -2.02
CA LYS A 177 -25.15 -5.39 -2.51
C LYS A 177 -26.11 -4.19 -2.55
N GLN A 178 -25.61 -2.97 -2.37
CA GLN A 178 -26.37 -1.71 -2.48
C GLN A 178 -26.02 -0.97 -3.75
#